data_AF-X1TUG2-F1
#
_entry.id   AF-X1TUG2-F1
#
_cell.length_a   1.000
_cell.length_b   1.000
_cell.length_c   1.000
_cell.angle_alpha   90.00
_cell.angle_beta   90.00
_cell.angle_gamma   90.00
#
_symmetry.space_group_name_H-M   'P 1'
#
loop_
_entity.id
_entity.type
_entity.pdbx_description
1 polymer ?
#
loop_
_entity_poly.entity_id
_entity_poly.type
_entity_poly.pdbx_seq_one_letter_code
_entity_poly.pdbx_strand_id
1 'polypeptide(L)' 'MPLPKEVLAKVDANIKLAKSSLAELKDVVSDMRLSGMDTAERDKEVKRLADELRSLEIFYERQKAKPS' A
#
# COMPACT_ATOMS: atom_id res chain seq x y z
N MET A 1 -0.38 -23.08 6.02
CA MET A 1 -1.27 -22.87 7.18
C MET A 1 -1.78 -21.43 7.14
N PRO A 2 -3.06 -21.18 7.45
CA PRO A 2 -3.60 -19.83 7.56
C PRO A 2 -2.94 -19.08 8.73
N LEU A 3 -2.81 -17.76 8.60
CA LEU A 3 -2.26 -16.91 9.67
C LEU A 3 -3.24 -16.84 10.85
N PRO A 4 -2.74 -16.69 12.10
CA PRO A 4 -3.59 -16.43 13.25
C PRO A 4 -4.45 -15.18 13.06
N LYS A 5 -5.69 -15.19 13.57
CA LYS A 5 -6.65 -14.08 13.42
C LYS A 5 -6.09 -12.74 13.93
N GLU A 6 -5.32 -12.77 15.03
CA GLU A 6 -4.65 -11.58 15.58
C GLU A 6 -3.61 -10.99 14.62
N VAL A 7 -2.86 -11.87 13.92
CA VAL A 7 -1.87 -11.45 12.92
C VAL A 7 -2.58 -10.88 11.70
N LEU A 8 -3.67 -11.50 11.26
CA LEU A 8 -4.50 -10.98 10.17
C LEU A 8 -5.08 -9.59 10.50
N ALA A 9 -5.56 -9.36 11.72
CA ALA A 9 -6.05 -8.06 12.15
C ALA A 9 -4.94 -6.98 12.11
N LYS A 10 -3.72 -7.32 12.55
CA LYS A 10 -2.56 -6.42 12.46
C LYS A 10 -2.17 -6.13 11.01
N VAL A 11 -2.19 -7.14 10.14
CA VAL A 11 -1.90 -6.97 8.71
C VAL A 11 -2.94 -6.08 8.04
N ASP A 12 -4.23 -6.26 8.32
CA ASP A 12 -5.30 -5.39 7.80
C ASP A 12 -5.12 -3.92 8.25
N ALA A 13 -4.82 -3.70 9.54
CA ALA A 13 -4.55 -2.37 10.05
C ALA A 13 -3.33 -1.71 9.37
N ASN A 14 -2.24 -2.46 9.20
CA ASN A 14 -1.04 -1.97 8.53
C ASN A 14 -1.28 -1.67 7.04
N ILE A 15 -2.07 -2.50 6.35
CA ILE A 15 -2.45 -2.26 4.95
C ILE A 15 -3.26 -0.96 4.84
N LYS A 16 -4.24 -0.74 5.73
CA LYS A 16 -5.04 0.50 5.74
C LYS A 16 -4.17 1.73 6.00
N LEU A 17 -3.25 1.63 6.96
CA LEU A 17 -2.30 2.71 7.25
C LEU A 17 -1.42 3.00 6.01
N ALA A 18 -0.84 1.97 5.40
CA ALA A 18 -0.02 2.10 4.21
C ALA A 18 -0.78 2.70 3.02
N LYS A 19 -2.08 2.39 2.87
CA LYS A 19 -2.94 3.04 1.86
C LYS A 19 -3.10 4.53 2.10
N SER A 20 -3.33 4.94 3.34
CA SER A 20 -3.44 6.35 3.71
C SER A 20 -2.14 7.08 3.40
N SER A 21 -1.01 6.54 3.86
CA SER A 21 0.30 7.13 3.62
C SER A 21 0.65 7.19 2.13
N LEU A 22 0.27 6.18 1.34
CA LEU A 22 0.47 6.21 -0.12
C LEU A 22 -0.39 7.28 -0.81
N ALA A 23 -1.60 7.55 -0.31
CA ALA A 23 -2.43 8.63 -0.82
C ALA A 23 -1.81 9.99 -0.51
N GLU A 24 -1.37 10.22 0.73
CA GLU A 24 -0.65 11.45 1.11
C GLU A 24 0.62 11.65 0.26
N LEU A 25 1.37 10.59 0.00
CA LEU A 25 2.59 10.65 -0.81
C LEU A 25 2.28 10.99 -2.28
N LYS A 26 1.16 10.51 -2.82
CA LYS A 26 0.67 10.89 -4.15
C LYS A 26 0.27 12.36 -4.23
N ASP A 27 -0.36 12.88 -3.20
CA ASP A 27 -0.77 14.28 -3.13
C ASP A 27 0.47 15.17 -3.11
N VAL A 28 1.46 14.86 -2.26
CA VAL A 28 2.74 15.59 -2.20
C VAL A 28 3.47 15.55 -3.54
N VAL A 29 3.58 14.38 -4.18
CA VAL A 29 4.22 14.27 -5.51
C VAL A 29 3.45 15.06 -6.56
N SER A 30 2.13 15.12 -6.45
CA SER A 30 1.31 15.93 -7.37
C SER A 30 1.54 17.42 -7.17
N ASP A 31 1.63 17.89 -5.92
CA ASP A 31 1.97 19.28 -5.59
C ASP A 31 3.38 19.65 -6.08
N MET A 32 4.36 18.76 -5.89
CA MET A 32 5.71 18.93 -6.44
C MET A 32 5.67 19.11 -7.96
N ARG A 33 4.90 18.27 -8.67
CA ARG A 33 4.75 18.39 -10.12
C ARG A 33 4.09 19.71 -10.52
N LEU A 34 3.05 20.14 -9.81
CA LEU A 34 2.38 21.43 -10.06
C LEU A 34 3.31 22.63 -9.82
N SER A 35 4.25 22.52 -8.89
CA SER A 35 5.29 23.51 -8.65
C SER A 35 6.42 23.51 -9.70
N GLY A 36 6.35 22.61 -10.69
CA GLY A 36 7.33 22.50 -11.77
C GLY A 36 8.60 21.71 -11.43
N MET A 37 8.58 20.94 -10.34
CA MET A 37 9.68 20.03 -9.99
C MET A 37 9.66 18.77 -10.87
N ASP A 38 10.84 18.22 -11.17
CA ASP A 38 10.94 16.90 -11.79
C ASP A 38 10.57 15.81 -10.77
N THR A 39 9.47 15.10 -11.04
CA THR A 39 8.93 14.04 -10.18
C THR A 39 9.11 12.65 -10.76
N ALA A 40 9.80 12.46 -11.89
CA ALA A 40 9.82 11.20 -12.62
C ALA A 40 10.22 9.99 -11.76
N GLU A 41 11.25 10.13 -10.93
CA GLU A 41 11.69 9.06 -10.03
C GLU A 41 10.70 8.81 -8.89
N ARG A 42 10.05 9.86 -8.38
CA ARG A 42 9.05 9.74 -7.31
C ARG A 42 7.76 9.12 -7.80
N ASP A 43 7.39 9.39 -9.04
CA ASP A 43 6.26 8.74 -9.71
C ASP A 43 6.50 7.25 -9.92
N LYS A 44 7.72 6.85 -10.32
CA LYS A 44 8.09 5.44 -10.41
C LYS A 44 8.03 4.76 -9.05
N GLU A 45 8.55 5.42 -8.02
CA GLU A 45 8.58 4.89 -6.66
C GLU A 45 7.16 4.74 -6.07
N VAL A 46 6.30 5.75 -6.23
CA VAL A 46 4.87 5.69 -5.87
C VAL A 46 4.15 4.54 -6.57
N LYS A 47 4.41 4.34 -7.87
CA LYS A 47 3.82 3.21 -8.61
C LYS A 47 4.30 1.87 -8.06
N ARG A 48 5.61 1.71 -7.83
CA ARG A 48 6.19 0.50 -7.25
C ARG A 48 5.54 0.17 -5.89
N LEU A 49 5.46 1.16 -5.01
CA LEU A 49 4.83 1.02 -3.69
C LEU A 49 3.35 0.65 -3.80
N ALA A 50 2.62 1.21 -4.78
CA ALA A 50 1.24 0.84 -5.03
C ALA A 50 1.08 -0.63 -5.46
N ASP A 51 1.97 -1.14 -6.31
CA ASP A 51 1.94 -2.52 -6.78
C ASP A 51 2.33 -3.51 -5.68
N GLU A 52 3.31 -3.16 -4.85
CA GLU A 52 3.70 -3.94 -3.66
C GLU A 52 2.55 -4.00 -2.65
N LEU A 53 1.89 -2.87 -2.37
CA LEU A 53 0.74 -2.81 -1.48
C LEU A 53 -0.41 -3.68 -2.00
N ARG A 54 -0.70 -3.61 -3.29
CA ARG A 54 -1.71 -4.46 -3.93
C ARG A 54 -1.39 -5.95 -3.80
N SER A 55 -0.12 -6.32 -3.91
CA SER A 55 0.33 -7.70 -3.74
C SER A 55 0.11 -8.20 -2.31
N LEU A 56 0.39 -7.34 -1.32
CA LEU A 56 0.12 -7.62 0.09
C LEU A 56 -1.38 -7.77 0.39
N GLU A 57 -2.23 -6.95 -0.24
CA GLU A 57 -3.69 -7.11 -0.13
C GLU A 57 -4.18 -8.43 -0.68
N ILE A 58 -3.72 -8.82 -1.87
CA ILE A 58 -4.09 -10.10 -2.48
C ILE A 58 -3.64 -11.26 -1.57
N PHE A 59 -2.44 -11.17 -0.99
CA PHE A 59 -1.98 -12.15 -0.03
C PHE A 59 -2.87 -12.21 1.22
N TYR A 60 -3.19 -11.05 1.80
CA TYR A 60 -4.07 -10.95 2.96
C TYR A 60 -5.45 -11.57 2.68
N GLU A 61 -6.09 -11.21 1.57
CA GLU A 61 -7.40 -11.77 1.19
C GLU A 61 -7.34 -13.29 0.97
N ARG A 62 -6.26 -13.80 0.36
CA ARG A 62 -6.02 -15.25 0.23
C ARG A 62 -5.85 -15.94 1.58
N GLN A 63 -5.22 -15.29 2.56
CA GLN A 63 -5.07 -15.86 3.91
C GLN A 63 -6.38 -15.82 4.68
N LYS A 64 -7.16 -14.76 4.52
CA LYS A 64 -8.49 -14.60 5.13
C LYS A 64 -9.51 -15.61 4.58
N ALA A 65 -9.44 -15.92 3.28
CA ALA A 65 -10.33 -16.87 2.61
C ALA A 65 -10.02 -18.34 2.90
N LYS A 66 -8.85 -18.65 3.48
CA LYS A 66 -8.53 -20.03 3.88
C LYS A 66 -9.27 -20.36 5.18
N PRO A 67 -10.08 -21.43 5.22
CA PRO A 67 -10.68 -21.87 6.47
C PRO A 67 -9.55 -22.26 7.43
N SER A 68 -9.52 -21.59 8.59
CA SER A 68 -8.67 -21.91 9.73
C SER A 68 -9.19 -23.12 10.48
#